data_AF-A0AAW1DPV3-F1
#
_entry.id   AF-A0AAW1DPV3-F1
#
_cell.length_a   1.000
_cell.length_b   1.000
_cell.length_c   1.000
_cell.angle_alpha   90.00
_cell.angle_beta   90.00
_cell.angle_gamma   90.00
#
_symmetry.space_group_name_H-M   'P 1'
#
loop_
_entity.id
_entity.type
_entity.pdbx_description
1 polymer ?
#
loop_
_entity_poly.entity_id
_entity_poly.type
_entity_poly.pdbx_seq_one_letter_code
_entity_poly.pdbx_strand_id
1 'polypeptide(L)'
;MTFPELREITSFLLVNRVAGLRSLGRLFPNLSIIRGENLFLNYALVIAHMPNLMEINLSSVTILRGSVAIAWNPSKYIYIILLLLEINISHRSILNITGMI
;
A
#
# COMPACT_ATOMS: atom_id res chain seq x y z
N MET A 1 -14.73 8.74 6.87
CA MET A 1 -14.22 7.87 7.94
C MET A 1 -12.70 7.89 7.86
N THR A 2 -12.02 7.99 9.01
CA THR A 2 -10.56 8.11 9.15
C THR A 2 -10.14 7.43 10.46
N PHE A 3 -8.93 6.88 10.51
CA PHE A 3 -8.32 6.24 11.67
C PHE A 3 -7.05 7.01 12.09
N PRO A 4 -7.19 8.14 12.79
CA PRO A 4 -6.05 9.01 13.10
C PRO A 4 -5.10 8.40 14.15
N GLU A 5 -5.58 7.51 15.00
CA GLU A 5 -4.75 6.89 16.04
C GLU A 5 -3.97 5.66 15.54
N LEU A 6 -4.28 5.16 14.33
CA LEU A 6 -3.56 4.02 13.77
C LEU A 6 -2.18 4.46 13.29
N ARG A 7 -1.16 4.10 14.05
CA ARG A 7 0.25 4.40 13.75
C ARG A 7 1.05 3.21 13.26
N GLU A 8 0.64 2.01 13.65
CA GLU A 8 1.41 0.79 13.43
C GLU A 8 0.52 -0.40 13.09
N ILE A 9 0.98 -1.23 12.15
CA ILE A 9 0.43 -2.54 11.84
C ILE A 9 1.52 -3.59 12.08
N THR A 10 1.24 -4.58 12.94
CA THR A 10 2.23 -5.62 13.30
C THR A 10 2.43 -6.66 12.21
N SER A 11 1.37 -7.04 11.50
CA SER A 11 1.44 -8.01 10.41
C SER A 11 1.40 -7.31 9.04
N PHE A 12 0.31 -7.44 8.29
CA PHE A 12 0.18 -6.89 6.94
C PHE A 12 -1.11 -6.08 6.78
N LEU A 13 -1.13 -5.22 5.77
CA LEU A 13 -2.32 -4.50 5.32
C LEU A 13 -2.75 -5.00 3.94
N LEU A 14 -3.98 -5.54 3.86
CA LEU A 14 -4.60 -5.95 2.60
C LEU A 14 -5.82 -5.06 2.34
N VAL A 15 -5.78 -4.29 1.26
CA VAL A 15 -6.90 -3.49 0.78
C VAL A 15 -7.28 -4.00 -0.60
N ASN A 16 -8.42 -4.67 -0.69
CA ASN A 16 -8.85 -5.32 -1.92
C ASN A 16 -10.33 -5.07 -2.19
N ARG A 17 -10.67 -4.72 -3.43
CA ARG A 17 -12.08 -4.57 -3.90
C ARG A 17 -12.93 -3.59 -3.07
N VAL A 18 -12.32 -2.51 -2.57
CA VAL A 18 -13.05 -1.48 -1.82
C VAL A 18 -13.56 -0.39 -2.77
N ALA A 19 -14.87 -0.33 -2.93
CA ALA A 19 -15.53 0.74 -3.69
C ALA A 19 -15.62 2.03 -2.87
N GLY A 20 -15.61 3.18 -3.56
CA GLY A 20 -15.77 4.50 -2.95
C GLY A 20 -14.54 5.04 -2.22
N LEU A 21 -13.54 4.21 -1.91
CA LEU A 21 -12.30 4.68 -1.28
C LEU A 21 -11.39 5.35 -2.31
N ARG A 22 -11.14 6.66 -2.11
CA ARG A 22 -10.34 7.48 -3.04
C ARG A 22 -8.89 7.69 -2.60
N SER A 23 -8.61 7.66 -1.30
CA SER A 23 -7.27 7.94 -0.76
C SER A 23 -6.98 7.10 0.48
N LEU A 24 -5.88 6.34 0.48
CA LEU A 24 -5.45 5.58 1.66
C LEU A 24 -4.83 6.48 2.74
N GLY A 25 -4.05 7.50 2.35
CA GLY A 25 -3.52 8.49 3.28
C GLY A 25 -4.60 9.25 4.05
N ARG A 26 -5.79 9.49 3.46
CA ARG A 26 -6.93 10.07 4.22
C ARG A 26 -7.54 9.09 5.23
N LEU A 27 -7.46 7.80 4.96
CA LEU A 27 -8.00 6.76 5.83
C LEU A 27 -7.06 6.50 7.01
N PHE A 28 -5.75 6.48 6.78
CA PHE A 28 -4.70 6.19 7.76
C PHE A 28 -3.65 7.32 7.82
N PRO A 29 -4.03 8.53 8.27
CA PRO A 29 -3.19 9.72 8.12
C PRO A 29 -1.89 9.68 8.94
N ASN A 30 -1.85 8.89 10.01
CA ASN A 30 -0.69 8.79 10.91
C ASN A 30 -0.04 7.41 10.87
N LEU A 31 -0.40 6.54 9.93
CA LEU A 31 0.27 5.25 9.77
C LEU A 31 1.72 5.50 9.35
N SER A 32 2.65 4.89 10.08
CA SER A 32 4.08 5.09 9.86
C SER A 32 4.88 3.80 9.82
N ILE A 33 4.37 2.70 10.39
CA ILE A 33 5.10 1.43 10.45
C ILE A 33 4.19 0.26 10.07
N ILE A 34 4.69 -0.60 9.19
CA ILE A 34 4.20 -1.97 9.01
C ILE A 34 5.36 -2.92 9.34
N ARG A 35 5.24 -3.68 10.43
CA ARG A 35 6.34 -4.55 10.89
C ARG A 35 6.52 -5.78 10.01
N GLY A 36 5.42 -6.35 9.51
CA GLY A 36 5.48 -7.56 8.70
C GLY A 36 5.92 -8.78 9.50
N GLU A 37 5.44 -8.98 10.73
CA GLU A 37 5.70 -10.20 11.52
C GLU A 37 5.10 -11.44 10.84
N ASN A 38 3.87 -11.29 10.31
CA ASN A 38 3.24 -12.23 9.39
C ASN A 38 2.99 -11.56 8.04
N LEU A 39 3.11 -12.32 6.96
CA LEU A 39 2.99 -11.82 5.59
C LEU A 39 1.84 -12.52 4.87
N PHE A 40 1.15 -11.77 4.02
CA PHE A 40 0.20 -12.35 3.07
C PHE A 40 0.93 -12.68 1.77
N LEU A 41 1.19 -13.96 1.50
CA LEU A 41 1.94 -14.40 0.30
C LEU A 41 3.29 -13.65 0.12
N ASN A 42 4.01 -13.42 1.22
CA ASN A 42 5.25 -12.61 1.31
C ASN A 42 5.09 -11.09 1.25
N TYR A 43 3.86 -10.58 1.16
CA TYR A 43 3.59 -9.14 1.15
C TYR A 43 3.15 -8.63 2.53
N ALA A 44 3.70 -7.49 2.91
CA ALA A 44 3.28 -6.71 4.08
C ALA A 44 2.24 -5.65 3.71
N LEU A 45 2.17 -5.23 2.45
CA LEU A 45 1.16 -4.33 1.94
C LEU A 45 0.66 -4.81 0.58
N VAL A 46 -0.65 -4.99 0.44
CA VAL A 46 -1.30 -5.34 -0.83
C VAL A 46 -2.46 -4.39 -1.08
N ILE A 47 -2.44 -3.70 -2.22
CA ILE A 47 -3.50 -2.79 -2.67
C ILE A 47 -3.96 -3.24 -4.05
N ALA A 48 -5.14 -3.84 -4.13
CA ALA A 48 -5.61 -4.48 -5.36
C ALA A 48 -7.08 -4.20 -5.69
N HIS A 49 -7.41 -4.15 -6.98
CA HIS A 49 -8.79 -4.04 -7.45
C HIS A 49 -9.57 -2.87 -6.83
N MET A 50 -8.95 -1.70 -6.71
CA MET A 50 -9.55 -0.52 -6.08
C MET A 50 -10.15 0.42 -7.13
N PRO A 51 -11.45 0.29 -7.49
CA PRO A 51 -12.02 0.93 -8.68
C PRO A 51 -12.03 2.47 -8.61
N ASN A 52 -11.99 3.05 -7.41
CA ASN A 52 -12.07 4.50 -7.22
C ASN A 52 -10.81 5.10 -6.58
N LEU A 53 -9.74 4.32 -6.41
CA LEU A 53 -8.53 4.78 -5.74
C LEU A 53 -7.77 5.77 -6.63
N MET A 54 -7.59 6.98 -6.13
CA MET A 54 -6.87 8.07 -6.80
C MET A 54 -5.49 8.26 -6.20
N GLU A 55 -5.35 8.05 -4.89
CA GLU A 55 -4.14 8.36 -4.13
C GLU A 55 -3.81 7.25 -3.12
N ILE A 56 -2.56 6.82 -3.07
CA ILE A 56 -2.07 5.96 -1.98
C ILE A 56 -1.60 6.85 -0.82
N ASN A 57 -0.70 7.80 -1.11
CA ASN A 57 -0.11 8.75 -0.16
C ASN A 57 0.24 8.16 1.21
N LEU A 58 1.07 7.11 1.18
CA LEU A 58 1.65 6.44 2.35
C LEU A 58 3.16 6.71 2.46
N SER A 59 3.60 7.91 2.08
CA SER A 59 5.02 8.29 2.04
C SER A 59 5.72 8.26 3.40
N SER A 60 4.96 8.31 4.50
CA SER A 60 5.48 8.18 5.87
C SER A 60 5.61 6.73 6.33
N VAL A 61 5.13 5.75 5.56
CA VAL A 61 5.07 4.35 5.98
C VAL A 61 6.39 3.63 5.69
N THR A 62 7.03 3.17 6.76
CA THR A 62 8.19 2.27 6.70
C THR A 62 7.72 0.83 6.80
N ILE A 63 8.24 -0.04 5.93
CA ILE A 63 7.98 -1.48 5.98
C ILE A 63 9.24 -2.18 6.47
N LEU A 64 9.14 -2.83 7.63
CA LEU A 64 10.30 -3.49 8.26
C LEU A 64 10.61 -4.85 7.62
N ARG A 65 9.58 -5.62 7.26
CA ARG A 65 9.69 -6.93 6.62
C ARG A 65 8.56 -7.15 5.62
N GLY A 66 8.87 -7.82 4.49
CA GLY A 66 7.91 -8.18 3.46
C GLY A 66 7.83 -7.20 2.31
N SER A 67 7.21 -7.64 1.22
CA SER A 67 7.12 -6.88 -0.03
C SER A 67 5.85 -6.03 -0.11
N VAL A 68 5.80 -5.15 -1.12
CA VAL A 68 4.60 -4.37 -1.47
C VAL A 68 4.07 -4.82 -2.82
N ALA A 69 2.76 -5.07 -2.90
CA ALA A 69 2.05 -5.32 -4.14
C ALA A 69 0.97 -4.27 -4.36
N ILE A 70 1.01 -3.62 -5.53
CA ILE A 70 -0.04 -2.72 -6.00
C ILE A 70 -0.42 -3.19 -7.40
N ALA A 71 -1.66 -3.64 -7.59
CA ALA A 71 -2.07 -4.30 -8.83
C ALA A 71 -3.54 -4.03 -9.19
N TRP A 72 -3.85 -4.09 -10.49
CA TRP A 72 -5.22 -4.04 -11.02
C TRP A 72 -6.07 -2.85 -10.51
N ASN A 73 -5.43 -1.69 -10.35
CA ASN A 73 -6.08 -0.45 -9.96
C ASN A 73 -6.19 0.47 -11.19
N PRO A 74 -7.40 0.91 -11.61
CA PRO A 74 -7.62 1.53 -12.92
C PRO A 74 -7.13 2.97 -13.07
N SER A 75 -6.66 3.64 -12.01
CA SER A 75 -6.30 5.06 -12.12
C SER A 75 -4.90 5.30 -12.70
N LYS A 76 -4.82 6.19 -13.70
CA LYS A 76 -3.57 6.56 -14.40
C LYS A 76 -2.51 7.18 -13.49
N TYR A 77 -2.88 7.69 -12.31
CA TYR A 77 -1.96 8.32 -11.35
C TYR A 77 -1.17 7.30 -10.50
N ILE A 78 -1.60 6.03 -10.45
CA ILE A 78 -0.87 4.98 -9.72
C ILE A 78 0.48 4.69 -10.36
N TYR A 79 0.60 4.80 -11.69
CA TYR A 79 1.87 4.60 -12.40
C TYR A 79 2.91 5.69 -12.10
N ILE A 80 2.46 6.93 -11.90
CA ILE A 80 3.35 8.06 -11.55
C ILE A 80 3.78 7.98 -10.08
N ILE A 81 2.86 7.57 -9.20
CA ILE A 81 3.15 7.38 -7.77
C ILE A 81 4.07 6.19 -7.51
N LEU A 82 4.02 5.10 -8.30
CA LEU A 82 4.98 3.98 -8.19
C LEU A 82 6.44 4.40 -8.49
N LEU A 83 6.65 5.41 -9.34
CA LEU A 83 7.98 5.99 -9.62
C LEU A 83 8.46 6.97 -8.54
N LEU A 84 7.54 7.50 -7.72
CA LEU A 84 7.82 8.53 -6.70
C LEU A 84 7.69 8.03 -5.26
N LEU A 85 7.09 6.86 -5.04
CA LEU A 85 7.03 6.19 -3.74
C LEU A 85 8.36 5.49 -3.49
N GLU A 86 9.31 6.23 -2.91
CA GLU A 86 10.33 5.62 -2.07
C GLU A 86 9.65 5.12 -0.78
N ILE A 87 8.88 4.03 -0.86
CA ILE A 87 8.61 3.25 0.36
C ILE A 87 9.98 2.80 0.82
N ASN A 88 10.38 3.23 2.01
CA ASN A 88 11.66 2.86 2.60
C ASN A 88 11.57 1.39 3.04
N ILE A 89 11.77 0.48 2.08
CA ILE A 89 11.80 -0.96 2.29
C ILE A 89 13.25 -1.34 2.58
N SER A 90 13.48 -1.88 3.78
CA SER A 90 14.80 -2.35 4.25
C SER A 90 15.46 -3.36 3.29
N HIS A 91 14.67 -4.12 2.53
CA HIS A 91 15.12 -5.07 1.52
C HIS A 91 14.28 -4.95 0.24
N ARG A 92 14.86 -4.39 -0.83
CA ARG A 92 14.19 -4.07 -2.11
C ARG A 92 13.50 -5.30 -2.73
N SER A 93 12.17 -5.29 -2.80
CA SER A 93 11.37 -6.08 -3.75
C SER A 93 10.02 -5.39 -3.97
N ILE A 94 9.98 -4.36 -4.82
CA ILE A 94 8.73 -3.83 -5.35
C ILE A 94 8.45 -4.62 -6.63
N LEU A 95 7.47 -5.52 -6.58
CA LEU A 95 7.00 -6.26 -7.76
C LEU A 95 5.83 -5.50 -8.36
N ASN A 96 6.09 -4.82 -9.49
CA ASN A 96 5.05 -4.26 -10.34
C ASN A 96 4.50 -5.39 -11.22
N ILE A 97 3.44 -6.05 -10.77
CA ILE A 97 2.84 -7.21 -11.46
C ILE A 97 1.95 -6.81 -12.65
N THR A 98 1.88 -5.52 -12.98
CA THR A 98 1.04 -5.01 -14.07
C THR A 98 1.56 -5.38 -15.47
N GLY A 99 2.69 -6.10 -15.57
CA GLY A 99 3.28 -6.58 -16.84
C GLY A 99 3.24 -8.10 -17.06
N MET A 100 2.46 -8.87 -16.28
CA MET A 100 2.33 -10.33 -16.43
C MET A 100 0.97 -10.80 -17.01
N ILE A 101 0.26 -9.91 -17.71
CA ILE A 101 -0.88 -10.25 -18.59
C ILE A 101 -1.01 -9.21 -19.69
#